data_AF-A0A848RKX7-F1
#
_entry.id   AF-A0A848RKX7-F1
#
_cell.length_a   1.000
_cell.length_b   1.000
_cell.length_c   1.000
_cell.angle_alpha   90.00
_cell.angle_beta   90.00
_cell.angle_gamma   90.00
#
_symmetry.space_group_name_H-M   'P 1'
#
loop_
_entity.id
_entity.type
_entity.pdbx_description
1 polymer ?
#
loop_
_entity_poly.entity_id
_entity_poly.type
_entity_poly.pdbx_seq_one_letter_code
_entity_poly.pdbx_strand_id
1 'polypeptide(L)'
;LIGYIYYEAPEEEKNFKTLLDMIDASEVREDDETYMNPIDRLFEALEKKDPSHFAVKQYKKYKLAAGKTAKSILISCGARLAPFDIRELRELMSEDELELDKIGDRKTALFVIISDTDDTFNFVVSIMYSQLFNLLCDKADDVYGGRLPVHVRCLLDEFANSVTRSTPKAVGITDKSVA
;
A
#
# COMPACT_ATOMS: atom_id res chain seq x y z
N LEU A 1 -1.00 -3.86 12.14
CA LEU A 1 -1.07 -4.87 11.05
C LEU A 1 0.07 -4.67 10.06
N ILE A 2 0.11 -3.57 9.29
CA ILE A 2 1.21 -3.29 8.32
C ILE A 2 2.61 -3.44 8.93
N GLY A 3 2.85 -2.88 10.12
CA GLY A 3 4.16 -3.04 10.78
C GLY A 3 4.50 -4.50 11.10
N TYR A 4 3.53 -5.36 11.38
CA TYR A 4 3.80 -6.80 11.55
C TYR A 4 4.20 -7.40 10.19
N ILE A 5 3.40 -7.14 9.15
CA ILE A 5 3.65 -7.67 7.81
C ILE A 5 5.05 -7.28 7.32
N TYR A 6 5.40 -6.00 7.43
CA TYR A 6 6.68 -5.49 6.94
C TYR A 6 7.91 -6.09 7.66
N TYR A 7 7.85 -6.23 8.99
CA TYR A 7 9.01 -6.66 9.78
C TYR A 7 9.08 -8.17 10.01
N GLU A 8 7.94 -8.88 10.04
CA GLU A 8 7.86 -10.28 10.50
C GLU A 8 7.34 -11.26 9.43
N ALA A 9 6.54 -10.80 8.47
CA ALA A 9 6.01 -11.70 7.45
C ALA A 9 7.10 -12.05 6.41
N PRO A 10 7.05 -13.26 5.84
CA PRO A 10 7.92 -13.61 4.72
C PRO A 10 7.60 -12.73 3.50
N GLU A 11 8.53 -12.65 2.55
CA GLU A 11 8.47 -11.66 1.46
C GLU A 11 7.21 -11.80 0.61
N GLU A 12 6.82 -13.04 0.32
CA GLU A 12 5.60 -13.42 -0.41
C GLU A 12 4.29 -13.02 0.30
N GLU A 13 4.34 -12.70 1.60
CA GLU A 13 3.19 -12.27 2.38
C GLU A 13 3.16 -10.74 2.58
N LYS A 14 4.13 -9.98 2.05
CA LYS A 14 4.20 -8.51 2.19
C LYS A 14 3.31 -7.76 1.21
N ASN A 15 2.04 -8.14 1.14
CA ASN A 15 1.07 -7.61 0.20
C ASN A 15 -0.28 -7.25 0.85
N PHE A 16 -1.14 -6.60 0.08
CA PHE A 16 -2.48 -6.18 0.54
C PHE A 16 -3.39 -7.37 0.86
N LYS A 17 -3.19 -8.52 0.20
CA LYS A 17 -3.92 -9.75 0.49
C LYS A 17 -3.74 -10.16 1.96
N THR A 18 -2.51 -10.23 2.45
CA THR A 18 -2.23 -10.55 3.86
C THR A 18 -2.84 -9.51 4.79
N LEU A 19 -2.78 -8.22 4.43
CA LEU A 19 -3.39 -7.15 5.24
C LEU A 19 -4.90 -7.33 5.40
N LEU A 20 -5.61 -7.66 4.31
CA LEU A 20 -7.04 -7.93 4.31
C LEU A 20 -7.37 -9.15 5.18
N ASP A 21 -6.66 -10.25 4.97
CA ASP A 21 -6.83 -11.48 5.75
C ASP A 21 -6.63 -11.23 7.26
N MET A 22 -5.66 -10.37 7.63
CA MET A 22 -5.46 -9.95 9.01
C MET A 22 -6.61 -9.09 9.56
N ILE A 23 -7.21 -8.22 8.75
CA ILE A 23 -8.36 -7.39 9.16
C ILE A 23 -9.57 -8.30 9.42
N ASP A 24 -9.84 -9.24 8.53
CA ASP A 24 -10.95 -10.19 8.65
C ASP A 24 -10.79 -11.10 9.87
N ALA A 25 -9.55 -11.51 10.18
CA ALA A 25 -9.24 -12.30 11.36
C ALA A 25 -9.22 -11.49 12.67
N SER A 26 -9.38 -10.16 12.63
CA SER A 26 -9.33 -9.27 13.81
C SER A 26 -10.70 -9.13 14.51
N GLU A 27 -11.47 -10.21 14.66
CA GLU A 27 -12.80 -10.17 15.31
C GLU A 27 -12.74 -9.53 16.71
N VAL A 28 -13.68 -8.63 16.98
CA VAL A 28 -13.85 -7.98 18.30
C VAL A 28 -15.22 -8.36 18.86
N ARG A 29 -15.26 -8.82 20.11
CA ARG A 29 -16.50 -9.09 20.86
C ARG A 29 -16.72 -7.98 21.88
N GLU A 30 -17.88 -7.35 21.84
CA GLU A 30 -18.19 -6.22 22.75
C GLU A 30 -18.48 -6.69 24.18
N ASP A 31 -19.08 -7.87 24.32
CA ASP A 31 -19.53 -8.40 25.61
C ASP A 31 -18.47 -9.30 26.30
N ASP A 32 -17.32 -9.50 25.66
CA ASP A 32 -16.23 -10.35 26.16
C ASP A 32 -14.87 -9.71 25.86
N GLU A 33 -14.39 -8.88 26.79
CA GLU A 33 -13.07 -8.25 26.70
C GLU A 33 -11.91 -9.23 26.84
N THR A 34 -12.17 -10.47 27.30
CA THR A 34 -11.15 -11.52 27.44
C THR A 34 -10.97 -12.33 26.17
N TYR A 35 -11.86 -12.17 25.20
CA TYR A 35 -11.75 -12.83 23.91
C TYR A 35 -10.47 -12.41 23.17
N MET A 36 -9.73 -13.41 22.70
CA MET A 36 -8.53 -13.24 21.89
C MET A 36 -8.74 -13.87 20.52
N ASN A 37 -8.73 -13.04 19.49
CA ASN A 37 -8.78 -13.49 18.10
C ASN A 37 -7.39 -14.01 17.63
N PRO A 38 -7.28 -14.59 16.43
CA PRO A 38 -6.01 -15.07 15.89
C PRO A 38 -4.90 -13.99 15.84
N ILE A 39 -5.28 -12.74 15.54
CA ILE A 39 -4.33 -11.63 15.45
C ILE A 39 -3.83 -11.21 16.84
N ASP A 40 -4.69 -11.20 17.86
CA ASP A 40 -4.27 -10.96 19.24
C ASP A 40 -3.17 -11.95 19.66
N ARG A 41 -3.37 -13.23 19.35
CA ARG A 41 -2.39 -14.30 19.65
C ARG A 41 -1.08 -14.13 18.88
N LEU A 42 -1.16 -13.71 17.62
CA LEU A 42 0.00 -13.42 16.79
C LEU A 42 0.86 -12.30 17.39
N PHE A 43 0.23 -11.20 17.82
CA PHE A 43 0.92 -10.09 18.48
C PHE A 43 1.43 -10.45 19.88
N GLU A 44 0.71 -11.28 20.64
CA GLU A 44 1.17 -11.78 21.95
C GLU A 44 2.44 -12.65 21.80
N ALA A 45 2.46 -13.52 20.78
CA ALA A 45 3.63 -14.35 20.47
C ALA A 45 4.84 -13.49 20.07
N LEU A 46 4.61 -12.44 19.27
CA LEU A 46 5.66 -11.48 18.90
C LEU A 46 6.15 -10.69 20.12
N GLU A 47 5.25 -10.25 21.00
CA GLU A 47 5.60 -9.54 22.22
C GLU A 47 6.48 -10.39 23.16
N LYS A 48 6.21 -11.70 23.27
CA LYS A 48 7.05 -12.60 24.06
C LYS A 48 8.48 -12.69 23.54
N LYS A 49 8.68 -12.52 22.23
CA LYS A 49 10.01 -12.53 21.59
C LYS A 49 10.69 -11.16 21.71
N ASP A 50 9.99 -10.10 21.34
CA ASP A 50 10.47 -8.72 21.43
C ASP A 50 9.35 -7.79 21.95
N PRO A 51 9.33 -7.49 23.26
CA PRO A 51 8.36 -6.58 23.86
C PRO A 51 8.48 -5.14 23.35
N SER A 52 9.64 -4.77 22.80
CA SER A 52 9.95 -3.42 22.35
C SER A 52 9.63 -3.20 20.87
N HIS A 53 9.19 -4.25 20.16
CA HIS A 53 8.92 -4.25 18.73
C HIS A 53 7.92 -3.17 18.33
N PHE A 54 8.16 -2.50 17.20
CA PHE A 54 7.31 -1.39 16.73
C PHE A 54 5.86 -1.84 16.53
N ALA A 55 5.65 -3.00 15.86
CA ALA A 55 4.32 -3.50 15.58
C ALA A 55 3.52 -3.80 16.85
N VAL A 56 4.18 -4.40 17.86
CA VAL A 56 3.59 -4.70 19.19
C VAL A 56 3.15 -3.41 19.88
N LYS A 57 4.02 -2.40 19.93
CA LYS A 57 3.70 -1.10 20.55
C LYS A 57 2.48 -0.44 19.90
N GLN A 58 2.37 -0.47 18.57
CA GLN A 58 1.19 0.11 17.91
C GLN A 58 -0.07 -0.73 18.13
N TYR A 59 0.04 -2.07 18.13
CA TYR A 59 -1.11 -2.93 18.37
C TYR A 59 -1.67 -2.78 19.78
N LYS A 60 -0.81 -2.66 20.79
CA LYS A 60 -1.23 -2.35 22.17
C LYS A 60 -2.03 -1.06 22.26
N LYS A 61 -1.61 0.00 21.55
CA LYS A 61 -2.38 1.26 21.52
C LYS A 61 -3.76 1.06 20.92
N TYR A 62 -3.88 0.26 19.86
CA TYR A 62 -5.17 -0.12 19.30
C TYR A 62 -6.04 -0.89 20.30
N LYS A 63 -5.45 -1.83 21.06
CA LYS A 63 -6.16 -2.61 22.10
C LYS A 63 -6.61 -1.77 23.31
N LEU A 64 -6.21 -0.51 23.44
CA LEU A 64 -6.77 0.43 24.42
C LEU A 64 -8.16 0.95 24.02
N ALA A 65 -8.56 0.78 22.76
CA ALA A 65 -9.88 1.19 22.31
C ALA A 65 -10.97 0.26 22.87
N ALA A 66 -12.08 0.85 23.34
CA ALA A 66 -13.26 0.08 23.74
C ALA A 66 -13.80 -0.77 22.58
N GLY A 67 -14.47 -1.89 22.88
CA GLY A 67 -14.94 -2.86 21.86
C GLY A 67 -15.71 -2.22 20.71
N LYS A 68 -16.65 -1.32 20.99
CA LYS A 68 -17.42 -0.58 19.97
C LYS A 68 -16.53 0.31 19.07
N THR A 69 -15.54 0.98 19.66
CA THR A 69 -14.58 1.81 18.92
C THR A 69 -13.66 0.96 18.05
N ALA A 70 -13.13 -0.13 18.60
CA ALA A 70 -12.29 -1.08 17.87
C ALA A 70 -13.03 -1.68 16.66
N LYS A 71 -14.28 -2.12 16.84
CA LYS A 71 -15.14 -2.55 15.71
C LYS A 71 -15.33 -1.46 14.68
N SER A 72 -15.61 -0.22 15.09
CA SER A 72 -15.78 0.90 14.16
C SER A 72 -14.52 1.17 13.35
N ILE A 73 -13.32 1.01 13.93
CA ILE A 73 -12.05 1.12 13.21
C ILE A 73 -11.95 0.03 12.15
N LEU A 74 -12.20 -1.24 12.52
CA LEU A 74 -12.12 -2.38 11.60
C LEU A 74 -13.11 -2.26 10.44
N ILE A 75 -14.37 -1.89 10.72
CA ILE A 75 -15.40 -1.65 9.70
C ILE A 75 -14.95 -0.54 8.73
N SER A 76 -14.36 0.54 9.26
CA SER A 76 -13.88 1.65 8.46
C SER A 76 -12.67 1.28 7.59
N CYS A 77 -11.79 0.40 8.09
CA CYS A 77 -10.69 -0.17 7.31
C CYS A 77 -11.22 -1.10 6.21
N GLY A 78 -12.06 -2.07 6.56
CA GLY A 78 -12.66 -3.02 5.62
C GLY A 78 -13.41 -2.30 4.49
N ALA A 79 -14.24 -1.30 4.80
CA ALA A 79 -14.96 -0.55 3.78
C ALA A 79 -14.06 0.20 2.80
N ARG A 80 -12.92 0.76 3.26
CA ARG A 80 -11.97 1.46 2.38
C ARG A 80 -11.09 0.51 1.58
N LEU A 81 -10.87 -0.70 2.09
CA LEU A 81 -10.02 -1.70 1.47
C LEU A 81 -10.82 -2.72 0.64
N ALA A 82 -12.15 -2.66 0.68
CA ALA A 82 -13.05 -3.55 -0.06
C ALA A 82 -12.75 -3.68 -1.57
N PRO A 83 -12.29 -2.63 -2.31
CA PRO A 83 -11.90 -2.82 -3.70
C PRO A 83 -10.79 -3.87 -3.89
N PHE A 84 -9.89 -4.01 -2.91
CA PHE A 84 -8.79 -4.98 -2.93
C PHE A 84 -9.26 -6.42 -2.63
N ASP A 85 -10.51 -6.63 -2.21
CA ASP A 85 -11.11 -7.96 -2.07
C ASP A 85 -11.62 -8.53 -3.41
N ILE A 86 -11.74 -7.70 -4.44
CA ILE A 86 -12.07 -8.16 -5.80
C ILE A 86 -10.97 -9.11 -6.24
N ARG A 87 -11.34 -10.35 -6.58
CA ARG A 87 -10.40 -11.43 -6.89
C ARG A 87 -9.38 -11.01 -7.95
N GLU A 88 -9.85 -10.36 -9.01
CA GLU A 88 -9.02 -9.89 -10.12
C GLU A 88 -7.96 -8.88 -9.65
N LEU A 89 -8.31 -7.98 -8.73
CA LEU A 89 -7.36 -7.03 -8.15
C LEU A 89 -6.44 -7.69 -7.11
N ARG A 90 -6.96 -8.63 -6.33
CA ARG A 90 -6.20 -9.39 -5.34
C ARG A 90 -5.12 -10.26 -6.01
N GLU A 91 -5.43 -10.85 -7.15
CA GLU A 91 -4.49 -11.58 -8.00
C GLU A 91 -3.44 -10.63 -8.58
N LEU A 92 -3.87 -9.48 -9.15
CA LEU A 92 -2.96 -8.46 -9.69
C LEU A 92 -1.95 -7.93 -8.65
N MET A 93 -2.32 -7.87 -7.38
CA MET A 93 -1.48 -7.32 -6.29
C MET A 93 -0.78 -8.38 -5.44
N SER A 94 -0.80 -9.64 -5.87
CA SER A 94 -0.24 -10.74 -5.08
C SER A 94 1.29 -10.75 -5.10
N GLU A 95 1.90 -10.45 -6.24
CA GLU A 95 3.34 -10.49 -6.48
C GLU A 95 3.80 -9.19 -7.17
N ASP A 96 5.03 -8.73 -6.87
CA ASP A 96 5.63 -7.58 -7.57
C ASP A 96 6.38 -8.06 -8.82
N GLU A 97 5.74 -7.89 -9.98
CA GLU A 97 6.34 -8.17 -11.29
C GLU A 97 6.78 -6.91 -12.04
N LEU A 98 6.40 -5.71 -11.57
CA LEU A 98 6.61 -4.47 -12.30
C LEU A 98 8.04 -3.94 -12.16
N GLU A 99 8.71 -4.26 -11.04
CA GLU A 99 10.07 -3.81 -10.74
C GLU A 99 10.27 -2.30 -10.99
N LEU A 100 9.31 -1.48 -10.51
CA LEU A 100 9.21 -0.06 -10.83
C LEU A 100 10.50 0.71 -10.53
N ASP A 101 11.23 0.30 -9.48
CA ASP A 101 12.51 0.88 -9.10
C ASP A 101 13.61 0.63 -10.15
N LYS A 102 13.53 -0.45 -10.94
CA LYS A 102 14.55 -0.84 -11.93
C LYS A 102 14.37 -0.17 -13.29
N ILE A 103 13.28 0.57 -13.51
CA ILE A 103 13.00 1.27 -14.78
C ILE A 103 14.09 2.31 -15.11
N GLY A 104 14.75 2.88 -14.09
CA GLY A 104 15.88 3.80 -14.26
C GLY A 104 17.26 3.14 -14.44
N ASP A 105 17.38 1.84 -14.14
CA ASP A 105 18.66 1.12 -14.17
C ASP A 105 18.96 0.52 -15.54
N ARG A 106 17.91 0.06 -16.23
CA ARG A 106 18.01 -0.63 -17.52
C ARG A 106 16.94 -0.12 -18.48
N LYS A 107 17.14 -0.37 -19.77
CA LYS A 107 16.14 -0.03 -20.79
C LYS A 107 14.88 -0.87 -20.56
N THR A 108 13.79 -0.20 -20.21
CA THR A 108 12.49 -0.80 -19.94
C THR A 108 11.40 -0.04 -20.68
N ALA A 109 10.37 -0.75 -21.13
CA ALA A 109 9.13 -0.15 -21.65
C ALA A 109 7.96 -0.69 -20.83
N LEU A 110 7.24 0.21 -20.17
CA LEU A 110 6.04 -0.10 -19.39
C LEU A 110 4.83 0.49 -20.10
N PHE A 111 3.84 -0.36 -20.37
CA PHE A 111 2.56 0.04 -20.95
C PHE A 111 1.47 -0.15 -19.90
N VAL A 112 0.71 0.92 -19.65
CA VAL A 112 -0.43 0.91 -18.74
C VAL A 112 -1.68 1.10 -19.58
N ILE A 113 -2.46 0.03 -19.70
CA ILE A 113 -3.69 0.02 -20.50
C ILE A 113 -4.86 0.10 -19.53
N ILE A 114 -5.60 1.21 -19.61
CA ILE A 114 -6.80 1.45 -18.80
C ILE A 114 -8.05 1.39 -19.70
N SER A 115 -9.20 1.13 -19.08
CA SER A 115 -10.48 1.18 -19.78
C SER A 115 -10.90 2.63 -19.97
N ASP A 116 -11.29 3.00 -21.19
CA ASP A 116 -11.80 4.33 -21.49
C ASP A 116 -13.22 4.56 -20.93
N THR A 117 -13.90 3.49 -20.52
CA THR A 117 -15.31 3.51 -20.10
C THR A 117 -15.56 3.10 -18.66
N ASP A 118 -14.55 2.53 -17.99
CA ASP A 118 -14.68 1.99 -16.63
C ASP A 118 -13.55 2.54 -15.75
N ASP A 119 -13.93 3.37 -14.77
CA ASP A 119 -13.01 4.05 -13.85
C ASP A 119 -12.75 3.28 -12.55
N THR A 120 -13.38 2.11 -12.37
CA THR A 120 -13.36 1.33 -11.12
C THR A 120 -11.96 1.08 -10.59
N PHE A 121 -10.98 0.81 -11.47
CA PHE A 121 -9.60 0.48 -11.10
C PHE A 121 -8.59 1.61 -11.33
N ASN A 122 -9.05 2.82 -11.67
CA ASN A 122 -8.15 3.94 -11.92
C ASN A 122 -7.27 4.27 -10.71
N PHE A 123 -7.74 4.00 -9.49
CA PHE A 123 -6.96 4.21 -8.27
C PHE A 123 -5.69 3.33 -8.20
N VAL A 124 -5.72 2.13 -8.77
CA VAL A 124 -4.57 1.21 -8.80
C VAL A 124 -3.45 1.83 -9.63
N VAL A 125 -3.83 2.38 -10.78
CA VAL A 125 -2.93 3.11 -11.67
C VAL A 125 -2.40 4.39 -11.01
N SER A 126 -3.25 5.12 -10.26
CA SER A 126 -2.80 6.29 -9.48
C SER A 126 -1.72 5.92 -8.46
N ILE A 127 -1.92 4.80 -7.75
CA ILE A 127 -0.97 4.30 -6.75
C ILE A 127 0.33 3.88 -7.44
N MET A 128 0.23 3.12 -8.53
CA MET A 128 1.39 2.69 -9.32
C MET A 128 2.23 3.89 -9.78
N TYR A 129 1.61 4.92 -10.37
CA TYR A 129 2.33 6.13 -10.79
C TYR A 129 3.00 6.83 -9.61
N SER A 130 2.30 6.96 -8.48
CA SER A 130 2.86 7.60 -7.30
C SER A 130 4.07 6.84 -6.76
N GLN A 131 4.01 5.50 -6.74
CA GLN A 131 5.16 4.66 -6.36
C GLN A 131 6.30 4.78 -7.37
N LEU A 132 6.01 4.70 -8.67
CA LEU A 132 7.00 4.83 -9.73
C LEU A 132 7.81 6.13 -9.58
N PHE A 133 7.12 7.27 -9.44
CA PHE A 133 7.83 8.54 -9.33
C PHE A 133 8.66 8.65 -8.05
N ASN A 134 8.12 8.23 -6.91
CA ASN A 134 8.86 8.27 -5.65
C ASN A 134 10.10 7.37 -5.71
N LEU A 135 9.94 6.11 -6.13
CA LEU A 135 11.05 5.15 -6.23
C LEU A 135 12.15 5.63 -7.17
N LEU A 136 11.78 6.23 -8.31
CA LEU A 136 12.76 6.76 -9.26
C LEU A 136 13.48 8.00 -8.73
N CYS A 137 12.79 8.89 -8.01
CA CYS A 137 13.41 10.04 -7.34
C CYS A 137 14.36 9.60 -6.22
N ASP A 138 13.88 8.76 -5.31
CA ASP A 138 14.68 8.24 -4.19
C ASP A 138 15.93 7.53 -4.71
N LYS A 139 15.79 6.71 -5.76
CA LYS A 139 16.92 6.02 -6.38
C LYS A 139 17.89 6.95 -7.10
N ALA A 140 17.39 8.01 -7.75
CA ALA A 140 18.25 9.02 -8.35
C ALA A 140 19.09 9.70 -7.28
N ASP A 141 18.48 10.15 -6.18
CA ASP A 141 19.12 10.94 -5.14
C ASP A 141 20.04 10.09 -4.26
N ASP A 142 19.58 8.94 -3.77
CA ASP A 142 20.28 8.14 -2.76
C ASP A 142 21.32 7.17 -3.35
N VAL A 143 21.13 6.70 -4.59
CA VAL A 143 21.99 5.68 -5.21
C VAL A 143 22.90 6.26 -6.29
N TYR A 144 22.38 7.17 -7.12
CA TYR A 144 23.11 7.66 -8.31
C TYR A 144 23.54 9.14 -8.23
N GLY A 145 23.37 9.79 -7.09
CA GLY A 145 23.87 11.15 -6.86
C GLY A 145 23.11 12.24 -7.64
N GLY A 146 21.80 12.06 -7.81
CA GLY A 146 20.86 13.04 -8.37
C GLY A 146 20.38 12.74 -9.80
N ARG A 147 20.79 11.63 -10.43
CA ARG A 147 20.31 11.28 -11.78
C ARG A 147 20.38 9.78 -12.06
N LEU A 148 19.30 9.22 -12.60
CA LEU A 148 19.24 7.83 -13.05
C LEU A 148 20.18 7.54 -14.25
N PRO A 149 20.78 6.33 -14.33
CA PRO A 149 21.60 5.90 -15.46
C PRO A 149 20.88 5.94 -16.81
N VAL A 150 19.62 5.51 -16.82
CA VAL A 150 18.75 5.56 -18.00
C VAL A 150 17.69 6.65 -17.79
N HIS A 151 17.58 7.57 -18.75
CA HIS A 151 16.56 8.61 -18.70
C HIS A 151 15.17 8.00 -18.88
N VAL A 152 14.33 8.09 -17.85
CA VAL A 152 12.94 7.65 -17.89
C VAL A 152 12.07 8.74 -18.52
N ARG A 153 11.31 8.39 -19.55
CA ARG A 153 10.32 9.28 -20.19
C ARG A 153 8.94 8.67 -20.02
N CYS A 154 8.05 9.39 -19.34
CA CYS A 154 6.65 9.01 -19.19
C CYS A 154 5.82 9.72 -20.25
N LEU A 155 5.04 8.95 -21.03
CA LEU A 155 4.02 9.47 -21.93
C LEU A 155 2.68 9.08 -21.32
N LEU A 156 1.99 10.05 -20.72
CA LEU A 156 0.82 9.81 -19.88
C LEU A 156 -0.40 10.43 -20.57
N ASP A 157 -1.20 9.60 -21.22
CA ASP A 157 -2.49 10.00 -21.78
C ASP A 157 -3.55 10.01 -20.68
N GLU A 158 -4.54 10.90 -20.77
CA GLU A 158 -5.65 11.03 -19.81
C GLU A 158 -5.23 11.16 -18.32
N PHE A 159 -4.01 11.63 -18.05
CA PHE A 159 -3.41 11.62 -16.70
C PHE A 159 -4.24 12.39 -15.66
N ALA A 160 -4.92 13.47 -16.05
CA ALA A 160 -5.75 14.25 -15.14
C ALA A 160 -6.96 13.47 -14.59
N ASN A 161 -7.46 12.48 -15.33
CA ASN A 161 -8.61 11.67 -14.95
C ASN A 161 -8.23 10.53 -13.98
N SER A 162 -6.97 10.10 -13.98
CA SER A 162 -6.49 8.98 -13.17
C SER A 162 -5.66 9.40 -11.95
N VAL A 163 -5.56 10.70 -11.63
CA VAL A 163 -4.64 11.19 -10.58
C VAL A 163 -5.39 11.86 -9.44
N THR A 164 -5.22 11.32 -8.23
CA THR A 164 -5.64 11.99 -7.01
C THR A 164 -4.64 13.09 -6.65
N ARG A 165 -5.07 14.14 -5.91
CA ARG A 165 -4.24 15.28 -5.47
C ARG A 165 -2.96 14.92 -4.67
N SER A 166 -2.72 13.63 -4.41
CA SER A 166 -1.60 13.09 -3.65
C SER A 166 -0.37 12.73 -4.49
N THR A 167 -0.46 12.74 -5.82
CA THR A 167 0.72 12.53 -6.68
C THR A 167 1.75 13.63 -6.41
N PRO A 168 3.04 13.30 -6.24
CA PRO A 168 4.06 14.26 -5.84
C PRO A 168 4.04 15.49 -6.76
N LYS A 169 4.21 16.68 -6.18
CA LYS A 169 4.45 17.93 -6.93
C LYS A 169 5.64 17.84 -7.91
N ALA A 170 6.45 16.79 -7.82
CA ALA A 170 7.52 16.43 -8.75
C ALA A 170 6.99 16.15 -10.16
N VAL A 171 5.76 15.63 -10.29
CA VAL A 171 5.02 15.67 -11.56
C VAL A 171 4.47 17.08 -11.69
N GLY A 172 5.32 17.99 -12.16
CA GLY A 172 4.92 19.34 -12.49
C GLY A 172 3.79 19.29 -13.52
N ILE A 173 2.55 19.25 -13.06
CA ILE A 173 1.44 19.87 -13.77
C ILE A 173 1.68 21.38 -13.60
N THR A 174 2.75 21.87 -14.23
CA THR A 174 2.87 23.28 -14.53
C THR A 174 1.88 23.53 -15.65
N ASP A 175 0.70 23.95 -15.25
CA ASP A 175 -0.26 24.64 -16.11
C ASP A 175 0.33 26.00 -16.50
N LYS A 176 1.44 25.97 -17.25
CA LYS A 176 2.20 27.14 -17.71
C LYS A 176 2.75 26.91 -19.12
N SER A 177 1.82 26.82 -20.06
CA SER A 177 1.91 27.35 -21.42
C SER A 177 0.65 26.86 -22.14
N VAL A 178 -0.32 27.68 -22.54
CA VAL A 178 -0.19 28.77 -23.54
C VAL A 178 -1.33 29.80 -23.36
N ALA A 179 -0.97 31.08 -23.52
CA ALA A 179 -1.76 32.33 -23.56
C ALA A 179 -1.99 33.07 -22.22
#